data_AF-A0A0S7CQF3-F1
#
_entry.id   AF-A0A0S7CQF3-F1
#
_cell.length_a   1.000
_cell.length_b   1.000
_cell.length_c   1.000
_cell.angle_alpha   90.00
_cell.angle_beta   90.00
_cell.angle_gamma   90.00
#
_symmetry.space_group_name_H-M   'P 1'
#
loop_
_entity.id
_entity.type
_entity.pdbx_description
1 polymer ?
#
loop_
_entity_poly.entity_id
_entity_poly.type
_entity_poly.pdbx_seq_one_letter_code
_entity_poly.pdbx_strand_id
1 'polypeptide(L)'
;METSPYDVDNDIPAGDSPVLIRRKVFPAASLTLDDAVDNMELVGHNFYLFVDKETNTPSVVYRRRGWTYGVITLDSTCEPGDEPVEEKIHAYRSNDQAATA
;
A
#
# COMPACT_ATOMS: atom_id res chain seq x y z
N MET A 1 10.02 24.52 10.30
CA MET A 1 10.24 23.30 9.48
C MET A 1 9.78 22.15 10.35
N GLU A 2 8.57 21.67 10.12
CA GLU A 2 8.00 20.55 10.88
C GLU A 2 8.61 19.27 10.30
N THR A 3 9.61 18.73 10.99
CA THR A 3 10.12 17.38 10.75
C THR A 3 8.94 16.43 10.93
N SER A 4 8.53 15.79 9.84
CA SER A 4 7.45 14.81 9.89
C SER A 4 7.86 13.69 10.85
N PRO A 5 6.95 13.04 11.60
CA PRO A 5 7.29 11.85 12.38
C PRO A 5 7.89 10.70 11.54
N TYR A 6 7.97 10.86 10.22
CA TYR A 6 8.61 9.93 9.28
C TYR A 6 10.05 10.30 8.89
N ASP A 7 10.50 11.53 9.15
CA ASP A 7 11.89 11.95 8.98
C ASP A 7 12.74 11.31 10.07
N VAL A 8 13.66 10.44 9.68
CA VAL A 8 14.61 9.80 10.58
C VAL A 8 16.02 10.13 10.12
N ASP A 9 16.86 10.51 11.07
CA ASP A 9 18.28 10.73 10.85
C ASP A 9 18.93 9.39 10.45
N ASN A 10 19.60 9.36 9.29
CA ASN A 10 20.25 8.14 8.77
C ASN A 10 21.54 7.79 9.53
N ASP A 11 21.91 8.58 10.55
CA ASP A 11 23.18 8.48 11.28
C ASP A 11 23.16 7.43 12.40
N ILE A 12 22.53 6.27 12.15
CA ILE A 12 22.59 5.12 13.07
C ILE A 12 23.88 4.34 12.75
N PRO A 13 24.86 4.26 13.67
CA PRO A 13 26.10 3.53 13.40
C PRO A 13 25.81 2.05 13.18
N ALA A 14 25.94 1.61 11.93
CA ALA A 14 25.60 0.28 11.46
C ALA A 14 26.66 -0.79 11.79
N GLY A 15 27.45 -0.67 12.87
CA GLY A 15 28.51 -1.64 13.19
C GLY A 15 29.35 -2.05 11.97
N ASP A 16 29.49 -3.36 11.73
CA ASP A 16 30.22 -3.97 10.58
C ASP A 16 29.35 -4.27 9.33
N SER A 17 28.07 -3.90 9.32
CA SER A 17 27.19 -4.16 8.18
C SER A 17 26.79 -2.83 7.52
N PRO A 18 27.09 -2.61 6.23
CA PRO A 18 26.69 -1.37 5.55
C PRO A 18 25.18 -1.26 5.30
N VAL A 19 24.39 -2.29 5.67
CA VAL A 19 22.95 -2.37 5.39
C VAL A 19 22.14 -2.14 6.66
N LEU A 20 21.44 -1.01 6.71
CA LEU A 20 20.44 -0.71 7.73
C LEU A 20 19.05 -1.13 7.22
N ILE A 21 18.35 -2.00 7.95
CA ILE A 21 16.97 -2.41 7.63
C ILE A 21 16.00 -1.71 8.60
N ARG A 22 15.22 -0.75 8.10
CA ARG A 22 14.17 -0.10 8.88
C ARG A 22 12.92 -0.99 8.93
N ARG A 23 12.41 -1.27 10.14
CA ARG A 23 11.14 -1.97 10.36
C ARG A 23 10.07 -0.97 10.79
N LYS A 24 8.95 -0.91 10.06
CA LYS A 24 7.76 -0.13 10.45
C LYS A 24 6.58 -1.09 10.57
N VAL A 25 5.93 -1.08 11.73
CA VAL A 25 4.73 -1.89 11.98
C VAL A 25 3.53 -0.96 11.89
N PHE A 26 2.56 -1.33 11.06
CA PHE A 26 1.29 -0.63 10.93
C PHE A 26 0.17 -1.48 11.53
N PRO A 27 -0.87 -0.88 12.11
CA PRO A 27 -2.05 -1.63 12.52
C PRO A 27 -2.70 -2.29 11.30
N ALA A 28 -3.08 -3.56 11.44
CA ALA A 28 -3.78 -4.33 10.40
C ALA A 28 -5.25 -3.89 10.32
N ALA A 29 -5.48 -2.68 9.83
CA ALA A 29 -6.82 -2.16 9.60
C ALA A 29 -7.42 -2.84 8.35
N SER A 30 -8.62 -3.40 8.49
CA SER A 30 -9.41 -3.89 7.37
C SER A 30 -10.01 -2.69 6.62
N LEU A 31 -9.52 -2.43 5.42
CA LEU A 31 -9.86 -1.26 4.61
C LEU A 31 -10.30 -1.69 3.21
N THR A 32 -11.09 -0.86 2.56
CA THR A 32 -11.34 -0.99 1.12
C THR A 32 -10.15 -0.43 0.33
N LEU A 33 -10.06 -0.78 -0.96
CA LEU A 33 -8.99 -0.27 -1.83
C LEU A 33 -9.00 1.26 -1.90
N ASP A 34 -10.17 1.89 -2.01
CA ASP A 34 -10.29 3.35 -2.03
C ASP A 34 -9.82 3.98 -0.71
N ASP A 35 -10.22 3.42 0.44
CA ASP A 35 -9.77 3.89 1.75
C ASP A 35 -8.24 3.76 1.89
N ALA A 36 -7.66 2.68 1.37
CA ALA A 36 -6.21 2.46 1.40
C ALA A 36 -5.46 3.50 0.55
N VAL A 37 -5.99 3.88 -0.62
CA VAL A 37 -5.43 4.96 -1.45
C VAL A 37 -5.52 6.31 -0.73
N ASP A 38 -6.67 6.63 -0.14
CA ASP A 38 -6.86 7.88 0.59
C ASP A 38 -5.88 7.99 1.78
N ASN A 39 -5.68 6.91 2.53
CA ASN A 39 -4.69 6.85 3.61
C ASN A 39 -3.25 6.92 3.09
N MET A 40 -2.95 6.31 1.95
CA MET A 40 -1.63 6.37 1.32
C MET A 40 -1.24 7.82 0.98
N GLU A 41 -2.18 8.56 0.36
CA GLU A 41 -1.99 9.98 0.01
C GLU A 41 -1.91 10.86 1.28
N LEU A 42 -2.71 10.57 2.31
CA LEU A 42 -2.71 11.31 3.57
C LEU A 42 -1.39 11.17 4.34
N VAL A 43 -0.81 9.97 4.34
CA VAL A 43 0.50 9.72 4.98
C VAL A 43 1.66 10.15 4.07
N GLY A 44 1.40 10.34 2.77
CA GLY A 44 2.42 10.75 1.79
C GLY A 44 3.46 9.67 1.51
N HIS A 45 3.06 8.40 1.58
CA HIS A 45 3.94 7.27 1.27
C HIS A 45 3.71 6.75 -0.14
N ASN A 46 4.75 6.15 -0.74
CA ASN A 46 4.63 5.52 -2.06
C ASN A 46 3.89 4.18 -2.01
N PHE A 47 3.70 3.62 -0.82
CA PHE A 47 3.01 2.36 -0.60
C PHE A 47 2.25 2.38 0.74
N TYR A 48 1.17 1.62 0.83
CA TYR A 48 0.36 1.49 2.04
C TYR A 48 -0.11 0.04 2.19
N LEU A 49 0.18 -0.56 3.36
CA LEU A 49 -0.25 -1.92 3.70
C LEU A 49 -1.60 -1.89 4.42
N PHE A 50 -2.50 -2.77 4.03
CA PHE A 50 -3.83 -2.92 4.61
C PHE A 50 -4.28 -4.38 4.56
N VAL A 51 -5.36 -4.70 5.26
CA VAL A 51 -6.08 -5.96 5.03
C VAL A 51 -7.28 -5.63 4.17
N ASP A 52 -7.41 -6.28 3.03
CA ASP A 52 -8.56 -6.06 2.15
C ASP A 52 -9.84 -6.50 2.86
N LYS A 53 -10.85 -5.62 2.87
CA LYS A 53 -12.11 -5.87 3.58
C LYS A 53 -12.97 -6.94 2.91
N GLU A 54 -12.87 -7.11 1.60
CA GLU A 54 -13.66 -8.07 0.83
C GLU A 54 -13.05 -9.47 0.89
N THR A 55 -11.74 -9.58 0.71
CA THR A 55 -11.04 -10.88 0.67
C THR A 55 -10.42 -11.29 2.00
N ASN A 56 -10.33 -10.36 2.97
CA ASN A 56 -9.63 -10.55 4.24
C ASN A 56 -8.12 -10.88 4.09
N THR A 57 -7.53 -10.56 2.94
CA THR A 57 -6.13 -10.85 2.65
C THR A 57 -5.25 -9.62 2.85
N PRO A 58 -4.02 -9.77 3.39
CA PRO A 58 -3.07 -8.68 3.50
C PRO A 58 -2.65 -8.21 2.11
N SER A 59 -2.82 -6.93 1.85
CA SER A 59 -2.62 -6.29 0.55
C SER A 59 -1.81 -5.00 0.70
N VAL A 60 -1.13 -4.61 -0.37
CA VAL A 60 -0.38 -3.36 -0.43
C VAL A 60 -0.77 -2.59 -1.68
N VAL A 61 -1.18 -1.34 -1.50
CA VAL A 61 -1.37 -0.40 -2.61
C VAL A 61 -0.08 0.41 -2.78
N TYR A 62 0.30 0.72 -4.02
CA TYR A 62 1.47 1.53 -4.32
C TYR A 62 1.24 2.42 -5.54
N ARG A 63 1.97 3.54 -5.57
CA ARG A 63 1.93 4.51 -6.66
C ARG A 63 2.80 4.07 -7.84
N ARG A 64 2.25 4.06 -9.05
CA ARG A 64 2.95 3.75 -10.31
C ARG A 64 3.14 5.03 -11.14
N ARG A 65 3.90 4.95 -12.23
CA ARG A 65 4.19 6.09 -13.11
C ARG A 65 2.92 6.62 -13.78
N GLY A 66 2.68 7.93 -13.64
CA GLY A 66 1.59 8.66 -14.27
C GLY A 66 0.21 8.26 -13.74
N TRP A 67 -0.29 8.94 -12.70
CA TRP A 67 -1.66 8.84 -12.13
C TRP A 67 -2.27 7.43 -11.95
N THR A 68 -1.49 6.36 -12.06
CA THR A 68 -1.93 4.98 -11.89
C THR A 68 -1.50 4.45 -10.54
N TYR A 69 -2.37 3.64 -9.95
CA TYR A 69 -2.13 2.93 -8.70
C TYR A 69 -2.14 1.42 -8.98
N GLY A 70 -1.27 0.68 -8.29
CA GLY A 70 -1.23 -0.78 -8.34
C GLY A 70 -1.52 -1.36 -6.96
N VAL A 71 -2.08 -2.56 -6.92
CA VAL A 71 -2.30 -3.32 -5.69
C VAL A 71 -1.62 -4.67 -5.84
N ILE A 72 -0.93 -5.12 -4.79
CA ILE A 72 -0.37 -6.46 -4.67
C ILE A 72 -1.01 -7.10 -3.46
N THR A 73 -1.61 -8.25 -3.66
CA THR A 73 -2.28 -9.03 -2.61
C THR A 73 -1.43 -10.25 -2.28
N LEU A 74 -1.26 -10.52 -0.99
CA LEU A 74 -0.62 -11.75 -0.54
C LEU A 74 -1.70 -12.78 -0.28
N ASP A 75 -1.83 -13.72 -1.22
CA ASP A 75 -2.71 -14.86 -1.10
C ASP A 75 -1.98 -16.00 -0.38
N SER A 76 -2.55 -16.49 0.72
CA SER A 76 -1.91 -17.56 1.53
C SER A 76 -2.14 -18.96 0.95
N THR A 77 -3.01 -19.08 -0.05
CA THR A 77 -3.39 -20.33 -0.70
C THR A 77 -2.73 -20.54 -2.06
N CYS A 78 -2.10 -19.49 -2.61
CA CYS A 78 -1.34 -19.54 -3.84
C CYS A 78 0.02 -20.21 -3.61
N GLU A 79 0.20 -21.42 -4.16
CA GLU A 79 1.50 -22.09 -4.18
C GLU A 79 2.44 -21.36 -5.16
N PRO A 80 3.76 -21.28 -4.89
CA PRO A 80 4.71 -20.65 -5.81
C PRO A 80 4.75 -21.42 -7.14
N GLY A 81 4.00 -20.94 -8.13
CA GLY A 81 3.85 -21.58 -9.45
C GLY A 81 2.40 -21.77 -9.91
N ASP A 82 1.41 -21.51 -9.05
CA ASP A 82 -0.01 -21.56 -9.41
C ASP A 82 -0.45 -20.16 -9.87
N GLU A 83 -0.70 -19.99 -11.18
CA GLU A 83 -1.21 -18.73 -11.71
C GLU A 83 -2.72 -18.64 -11.46
N PRO A 84 -3.14 -17.57 -10.77
CA PRO A 84 -3.71 -16.49 -11.56
C PRO A 84 -3.18 -15.13 -11.08
N VAL A 85 -2.39 -14.46 -11.92
CA VAL A 85 -2.17 -13.02 -11.78
C VAL A 85 -3.45 -12.34 -12.28
N GLU A 86 -4.45 -12.22 -11.41
CA GLU A 86 -5.70 -11.55 -11.76
C GLU A 86 -5.46 -10.03 -11.82
N GLU A 87 -4.98 -9.55 -12.96
CA GLU A 87 -4.86 -8.11 -13.25
C GLU A 87 -6.24 -7.50 -13.47
N LYS A 88 -6.92 -7.16 -12.39
CA LYS A 88 -8.13 -6.32 -12.43
C LYS A 88 -7.72 -4.85 -12.39
N ILE A 89 -7.77 -4.19 -13.55
CA ILE A 89 -7.68 -2.73 -13.62
C ILE A 89 -8.98 -2.15 -13.06
N HIS A 90 -8.95 -1.70 -11.82
CA HIS A 90 -10.05 -0.97 -11.21
C HIS A 90 -9.82 0.53 -11.36
N ALA A 91 -10.76 1.26 -11.97
CA ALA A 91 -10.69 2.71 -12.04
C ALA A 91 -11.11 3.30 -10.68
N TYR A 92 -10.22 4.10 -10.10
CA TYR A 92 -10.41 4.77 -8.81
C TYR A 92 -11.73 5.57 -8.80
N ARG A 93 -12.57 5.35 -7.78
CA ARG A 93 -13.92 5.95 -7.62
C ARG A 93 -14.86 5.83 -8.83
N SER A 94 -14.87 4.70 -9.55
CA SER A 94 -15.80 4.52 -10.69
C SER A 94 -17.29 4.48 -10.31
N ASN A 95 -17.61 4.53 -9.01
CA ASN A 95 -18.98 4.60 -8.51
C ASN A 95 -19.43 6.03 -8.14
N ASP A 96 -18.84 7.06 -8.73
CA ASP A 96 -19.54 8.34 -8.82
C ASP A 96 -20.75 8.14 -9.74
N GLN A 97 -21.93 8.03 -9.10
CA GLN A 97 -23.21 8.18 -9.78
C GLN A 97 -23.07 9.31 -10.79
N ALA A 98 -23.43 9.02 -12.04
CA ALA A 98 -23.68 10.04 -13.03
C ALA A 98 -24.40 11.20 -12.34
N ALA A 99 -23.71 12.34 -12.21
CA ALA A 99 -24.29 13.57 -11.72
C ALA A 99 -25.46 13.89 -12.66
N THR A 100 -26.63 13.49 -12.21
CA THR A 100 -27.90 13.73 -12.86
C THR A 100 -28.39 15.03 -12.29
N ALA A 101 -28.17 16.14 -13.00
CA ALA A 101 -28.95 17.39 -12.94
C ALA A 101 -28.47 18.36 -14.02
#